data_AF-A0A2D4VND4-F1
#
_entry.id   AF-A0A2D4VND4-F1
#
_cell.length_a   1.000
_cell.length_b   1.000
_cell.length_c   1.000
_cell.angle_alpha   90.00
_cell.angle_beta   90.00
_cell.angle_gamma   90.00
#
_symmetry.space_group_name_H-M   'P 1'
#
loop_
_entity.id
_entity.type
_entity.pdbx_description
1 polymer ?
#
loop_
_entity_poly.entity_id
_entity_poly.type
_entity_poly.pdbx_seq_one_letter_code
_entity_poly.pdbx_strand_id
1 'polypeptide(L)'
;MLKKMITAAVLGLGLGVFMTPLVVPVSSANAATADELATMQTAIEALIVANAGDEAALEAAIKDYVANSDDPEGAAQAFVQAVTNPKSPAAQTALANNAGLKAAASRGLGAAIALIGVENPDVASSMQAVVEASDDPTLVASVSEGNATETKSITGEGVSDESSEAVDDANENDTTPESPASPN
;
A
#
# COMPACT_ATOMS: atom_id res chain seq x y z
N MET A 1 51.92 -25.57 0.17
CA MET A 1 52.05 -26.69 -0.79
C MET A 1 50.73 -26.84 -1.54
N LEU A 2 50.73 -26.53 -2.84
CA LEU A 2 49.64 -26.77 -3.79
C LEU A 2 49.47 -28.28 -4.02
N LYS A 3 48.25 -28.83 -4.01
CA LYS A 3 47.70 -29.69 -5.08
C LYS A 3 46.32 -30.33 -4.77
N LYS A 4 45.48 -30.27 -5.82
CA LYS A 4 44.37 -31.18 -6.21
C LYS A 4 43.07 -31.00 -5.42
N MET A 5 41.88 -31.02 -6.02
CA MET A 5 41.38 -31.90 -7.08
C MET A 5 40.31 -31.18 -7.93
N ILE A 6 40.39 -31.33 -9.25
CA ILE A 6 39.27 -31.12 -10.17
C ILE A 6 38.67 -32.51 -10.41
N THR A 7 37.39 -32.70 -10.10
CA THR A 7 36.62 -33.88 -10.52
C THR A 7 35.28 -33.41 -11.06
N ALA A 8 35.12 -33.58 -12.36
CA ALA A 8 33.87 -33.45 -13.08
C ALA A 8 32.95 -34.64 -12.75
N ALA A 9 31.65 -34.38 -12.60
CA ALA A 9 30.62 -35.40 -12.65
C ALA A 9 29.55 -34.94 -13.65
N VAL A 10 29.56 -35.59 -14.81
CA VAL A 10 28.46 -35.63 -15.77
C VAL A 10 27.43 -36.62 -15.21
N LEU A 11 26.18 -36.19 -15.10
CA LEU A 11 25.04 -37.10 -15.03
C LEU A 11 23.84 -36.41 -15.68
N GLY A 12 23.63 -36.77 -16.95
CA GLY A 12 22.33 -36.61 -17.59
C GLY A 12 21.40 -37.75 -17.17
N LEU A 13 20.11 -37.43 -17.12
CA LEU A 13 18.88 -38.24 -17.14
C LEU A 13 17.79 -37.25 -16.66
N GLY A 14 17.02 -36.58 -17.52
CA GLY A 14 16.04 -37.19 -18.40
C GLY A 14 14.74 -37.45 -17.62
N LEU A 15 13.79 -36.52 -17.66
CA LEU A 15 12.34 -36.75 -17.52
C LEU A 15 11.61 -35.45 -17.88
N GLY A 16 10.79 -35.53 -18.92
CA GLY A 16 10.05 -34.40 -19.45
C GLY A 16 8.91 -33.97 -18.54
N VAL A 17 8.82 -32.66 -18.33
CA VAL A 17 7.56 -31.95 -18.13
C VAL A 17 7.64 -30.71 -19.02
N PHE A 18 7.06 -30.82 -20.22
CA PHE A 18 6.70 -29.66 -21.02
C PHE A 18 5.54 -28.96 -20.31
N MET A 19 5.86 -28.14 -19.30
CA MET A 19 5.01 -27.04 -18.89
C MET A 19 5.44 -25.86 -19.73
N THR A 20 4.79 -25.69 -20.88
CA THR A 20 4.80 -24.40 -21.57
C THR A 20 4.32 -23.37 -20.56
N PRO A 21 5.11 -22.35 -20.18
CA PRO A 21 4.52 -21.20 -19.54
C PRO A 21 3.51 -20.66 -20.54
N LEU A 22 2.23 -20.69 -20.15
CA LEU A 22 1.20 -19.91 -20.80
C LEU A 22 1.66 -18.46 -20.55
N VAL A 23 2.41 -17.90 -21.50
CA VAL A 23 2.75 -16.49 -21.51
C VAL A 23 1.45 -15.79 -21.85
N VAL A 24 0.62 -15.55 -20.83
CA VAL A 24 -0.42 -14.56 -20.92
C VAL A 24 0.35 -13.25 -21.13
N PRO A 25 0.15 -12.54 -22.26
CA PRO A 25 0.69 -11.20 -22.38
C PRO A 25 -0.03 -10.36 -21.33
N VAL A 26 0.57 -10.25 -20.15
CA VAL A 26 0.23 -9.19 -19.22
C VAL A 26 0.59 -7.92 -19.98
N SER A 27 -0.43 -7.15 -20.32
CA SER A 27 -0.28 -5.84 -20.94
C SER A 27 0.84 -5.12 -20.21
N SER A 28 1.91 -4.81 -20.93
CA SER A 28 3.05 -4.10 -20.38
C SER A 28 2.55 -2.69 -20.08
N ALA A 29 2.14 -2.44 -18.84
CA ALA A 29 2.29 -1.11 -18.29
C ALA A 29 3.74 -0.71 -18.58
N ASN A 30 3.94 0.48 -19.15
CA ASN A 30 5.27 0.98 -19.44
C ASN A 30 6.06 0.97 -18.12
N ALA A 31 6.91 -0.03 -17.93
CA ALA A 31 7.73 -0.10 -16.73
C ALA A 31 8.57 1.18 -16.66
N ALA A 32 8.46 1.91 -15.55
CA ALA A 32 9.30 3.08 -15.31
C ALA A 32 10.76 2.75 -15.59
N THR A 33 11.42 3.66 -16.28
CA THR A 33 12.85 3.59 -16.50
C THR A 33 13.61 3.70 -15.17
N ALA A 34 14.85 3.23 -15.14
CA ALA A 34 15.68 3.32 -13.94
C ALA A 34 15.86 4.76 -13.43
N ASP A 35 15.91 5.73 -14.35
CA ASP A 35 16.05 7.16 -14.02
C ASP A 35 14.75 7.73 -13.44
N GLU A 36 13.59 7.32 -13.96
CA GLU A 36 12.28 7.69 -13.41
C GLU A 36 12.10 7.09 -12.02
N LEU A 37 12.41 5.81 -11.82
CA LEU A 37 12.39 5.16 -10.50
C LEU A 37 13.33 5.85 -9.51
N ALA A 38 14.53 6.26 -9.94
CA ALA A 38 15.46 6.98 -9.08
C ALA A 38 14.92 8.37 -8.69
N THR A 39 14.24 9.06 -9.62
CA THR A 39 13.60 10.35 -9.38
C THR A 39 12.45 10.20 -8.39
N MET A 40 11.57 9.22 -8.59
CA MET A 40 10.47 8.92 -7.68
C MET A 40 10.97 8.53 -6.28
N GLN A 41 12.02 7.69 -6.22
CA GLN A 41 12.63 7.32 -4.94
C GLN A 41 13.14 8.55 -4.20
N THR A 42 13.80 9.47 -4.91
CA THR A 42 14.29 10.72 -4.32
C THR A 42 13.15 11.60 -3.80
N ALA A 43 12.04 11.69 -4.54
CA ALA A 43 10.86 12.43 -4.10
C ALA A 43 10.26 11.84 -2.83
N ILE A 44 10.12 10.51 -2.76
CA ILE A 44 9.60 9.82 -1.57
C ILE A 44 10.53 9.98 -0.37
N GLU A 45 11.85 9.87 -0.57
CA GLU A 45 12.83 10.14 0.49
C GLU A 45 12.75 11.58 1.00
N ALA A 46 12.48 12.55 0.13
CA ALA A 46 12.23 13.93 0.53
C ALA A 46 10.95 14.07 1.37
N LEU A 47 9.87 13.35 1.04
CA LEU A 47 8.65 13.32 1.85
C LEU A 47 8.91 12.72 3.24
N ILE A 48 9.68 11.63 3.32
CA ILE A 48 10.07 11.00 4.59
C ILE A 48 10.83 11.99 5.47
N VAL A 49 11.79 12.72 4.90
CA VAL A 49 12.58 13.71 5.63
C VAL A 49 11.72 14.91 6.06
N ALA A 50 10.87 15.42 5.16
CA ALA A 50 10.00 16.56 5.44
C ALA A 50 9.00 16.29 6.57
N ASN A 51 8.58 15.03 6.71
CA ASN A 51 7.59 14.60 7.70
C ASN A 51 8.18 13.72 8.82
N ALA A 52 9.50 13.79 9.06
CA ALA A 52 10.16 12.90 10.02
C ALA A 52 9.63 12.99 11.47
N GLY A 53 8.95 14.09 11.82
CA GLY A 53 8.31 14.30 13.12
C GLY A 53 6.80 14.12 13.13
N ASP A 54 6.17 13.78 12.00
CA ASP A 54 4.72 13.69 11.86
C ASP A 54 4.33 12.49 10.98
N GLU A 55 4.02 11.38 11.65
CA GLU A 55 3.63 10.13 11.01
C GLU A 55 2.34 10.27 10.20
N ALA A 56 1.35 11.01 10.72
CA ALA A 56 0.07 11.17 10.04
C ALA A 56 0.22 12.03 8.77
N ALA A 57 1.04 13.09 8.83
CA ALA A 57 1.35 13.90 7.65
C ALA A 57 2.13 13.08 6.60
N LEU A 58 3.07 12.23 7.02
CA LEU A 58 3.77 11.33 6.09
C LEU A 58 2.81 10.33 5.43
N GLU A 59 1.94 9.70 6.22
CA GLU A 59 0.95 8.74 5.74
C GLU A 59 0.06 9.37 4.64
N ALA A 60 -0.48 10.57 4.90
CA ALA A 60 -1.25 11.32 3.92
C ALA A 60 -0.43 11.71 2.69
N ALA A 61 0.80 12.20 2.87
CA ALA A 61 1.65 12.63 1.77
C ALA A 61 2.04 11.47 0.83
N ILE A 62 2.32 10.28 1.37
CA ILE A 62 2.58 9.09 0.56
C ILE A 62 1.33 8.63 -0.18
N LYS A 63 0.18 8.60 0.51
CA LYS A 63 -1.11 8.28 -0.12
C LYS A 63 -1.34 9.17 -1.33
N ASP A 64 -1.25 10.48 -1.15
CA ASP A 64 -1.49 11.47 -2.21
C ASP A 64 -0.46 11.36 -3.34
N TYR A 65 0.82 11.19 -3.01
CA TYR A 65 1.88 11.06 -4.01
C TYR A 65 1.65 9.86 -4.93
N VAL A 66 1.34 8.69 -4.36
CA VAL A 66 1.18 7.45 -5.12
C VAL A 66 -0.15 7.45 -5.88
N ALA A 67 -1.25 7.87 -5.25
CA ALA A 67 -2.58 7.88 -5.87
C ALA A 67 -2.67 8.85 -7.06
N ASN A 68 -1.89 9.94 -7.05
CA ASN A 68 -1.86 10.93 -8.13
C ASN A 68 -0.65 10.77 -9.07
N SER A 69 0.10 9.67 -8.96
CA SER A 69 1.24 9.40 -9.86
C SER A 69 0.76 9.04 -11.26
N ASP A 70 1.44 9.57 -12.28
CA ASP A 70 1.24 9.14 -13.68
C ASP A 70 1.66 7.67 -13.90
N ASP A 71 2.52 7.14 -13.04
CA ASP A 71 2.89 5.72 -12.95
C ASP A 71 2.80 5.23 -11.50
N PRO A 72 1.63 4.72 -11.06
CA PRO A 72 1.46 4.24 -9.69
C PRO A 72 2.27 2.98 -9.36
N GLU A 73 2.49 2.09 -10.35
CA GLU A 73 3.29 0.88 -10.17
C GLU A 73 4.76 1.22 -9.93
N GLY A 74 5.30 2.15 -10.75
CA GLY A 74 6.64 2.70 -10.55
C GLY A 74 6.77 3.45 -9.23
N ALA A 75 5.75 4.21 -8.82
CA ALA A 75 5.75 4.90 -7.53
C ALA A 75 5.77 3.91 -6.35
N ALA A 76 5.02 2.80 -6.42
CA ALA A 76 5.06 1.74 -5.41
C ALA A 76 6.44 1.06 -5.34
N GLN A 77 7.06 0.77 -6.49
CA GLN A 77 8.43 0.23 -6.53
C GLN A 77 9.44 1.19 -5.90
N ALA A 78 9.38 2.47 -6.27
CA ALA A 78 10.23 3.51 -5.71
C ALA A 78 10.01 3.69 -4.20
N PHE A 79 8.77 3.56 -3.73
CA PHE A 79 8.43 3.58 -2.31
C PHE A 79 9.13 2.45 -1.56
N VAL A 80 8.98 1.21 -2.03
CA VAL A 80 9.59 0.04 -1.38
C VAL A 80 11.10 0.25 -1.27
N GLN A 81 11.74 0.75 -2.32
CA GLN A 81 13.17 1.06 -2.29
C GLN A 81 13.51 2.19 -1.31
N ALA A 82 12.70 3.25 -1.24
CA ALA A 82 12.92 4.36 -0.32
C ALA A 82 12.84 3.95 1.16
N VAL A 83 11.99 2.98 1.52
CA VAL A 83 11.81 2.55 2.93
C VAL A 83 12.63 1.32 3.33
N THR A 84 13.12 0.53 2.37
CA THR A 84 13.97 -0.64 2.62
C THR A 84 15.45 -0.37 2.38
N ASN A 85 15.78 0.47 1.39
CA ASN A 85 17.15 0.83 1.03
C ASN A 85 17.26 2.31 0.60
N PRO A 86 16.96 3.26 1.51
CA PRO A 86 17.06 4.70 1.23
C PRO A 86 18.47 5.09 0.80
N LYS A 87 18.57 5.88 -0.27
CA LYS A 87 19.83 6.44 -0.78
C LYS A 87 20.26 7.69 -0.02
N SER A 88 19.31 8.50 0.43
CA SER A 88 19.58 9.71 1.21
C SER A 88 20.00 9.39 2.65
N PRO A 89 21.16 9.92 3.12
CA PRO A 89 21.54 9.80 4.53
C PRO A 89 20.53 10.42 5.49
N ALA A 90 19.81 11.46 5.05
CA ALA A 90 18.77 12.09 5.86
C ALA A 90 17.54 11.19 6.01
N ALA A 91 17.14 10.48 4.95
CA ALA A 91 16.03 9.52 5.01
C ALA A 91 16.40 8.30 5.85
N GLN A 92 17.64 7.78 5.70
CA GLN A 92 18.18 6.74 6.59
C GLN A 92 18.09 7.15 8.07
N THR A 93 18.52 8.37 8.39
CA THR A 93 18.49 8.90 9.75
C THR A 93 17.06 9.08 10.26
N ALA A 94 16.15 9.60 9.43
CA ALA A 94 14.75 9.77 9.78
C ALA A 94 14.09 8.43 10.14
N LEU A 95 14.23 7.42 9.27
CA LEU A 95 13.68 6.09 9.48
C LEU A 95 14.32 5.37 10.67
N ALA A 96 15.62 5.57 10.92
CA ALA A 96 16.30 4.97 12.06
C ALA A 96 15.88 5.59 13.41
N ASN A 97 15.59 6.89 13.44
CA ASN A 97 15.22 7.62 14.65
C ASN A 97 13.74 7.50 15.00
N ASN A 98 12.89 7.18 14.03
CA ASN A 98 11.46 7.01 14.25
C ASN A 98 10.95 5.75 13.56
N ALA A 99 10.79 4.69 14.36
CA ALA A 99 10.29 3.40 13.91
C ALA A 99 8.84 3.46 13.39
N GLY A 100 8.04 4.43 13.82
CA GLY A 100 6.66 4.61 13.38
C GLY A 100 6.55 5.17 11.95
N LEU A 101 7.55 5.93 11.48
CA LEU A 101 7.53 6.51 10.12
C LEU A 101 7.40 5.46 9.04
N LYS A 102 8.09 4.32 9.17
CA LYS A 102 8.01 3.25 8.17
C LYS A 102 6.61 2.65 8.12
N ALA A 103 6.00 2.41 9.28
CA ALA A 103 4.64 1.88 9.36
C ALA A 103 3.62 2.88 8.79
N ALA A 104 3.71 4.15 9.16
CA ALA A 104 2.84 5.22 8.68
C ALA A 104 2.96 5.43 7.15
N ALA A 105 4.18 5.51 6.63
CA ALA A 105 4.42 5.59 5.19
C ALA A 105 3.84 4.36 4.46
N SER A 106 3.97 3.17 5.05
CA SER A 106 3.44 1.92 4.48
C SER A 106 1.91 1.88 4.51
N ARG A 107 1.27 2.37 5.57
CA ARG A 107 -0.19 2.56 5.60
C ARG A 107 -0.66 3.53 4.51
N GLY A 108 0.10 4.60 4.28
CA GLY A 108 -0.17 5.56 3.20
C GLY A 108 -0.16 4.91 1.82
N LEU A 109 0.83 4.05 1.55
CA LEU A 109 0.86 3.23 0.33
C LEU A 109 -0.36 2.30 0.26
N GLY A 110 -0.72 1.62 1.36
CA GLY A 110 -1.91 0.78 1.43
C GLY A 110 -3.19 1.53 1.08
N ALA A 111 -3.36 2.74 1.62
CA ALA A 111 -4.50 3.59 1.29
C ALA A 111 -4.52 4.02 -0.18
N ALA A 112 -3.36 4.34 -0.77
CA ALA A 112 -3.28 4.61 -2.21
C ALA A 112 -3.67 3.40 -3.06
N ILE A 113 -3.22 2.19 -2.68
CA ILE A 113 -3.61 0.94 -3.36
C ILE A 113 -5.12 0.74 -3.31
N ALA A 114 -5.76 0.98 -2.16
CA ALA A 114 -7.21 0.88 -2.03
C ALA A 114 -7.94 1.87 -2.95
N LEU A 115 -7.50 3.13 -2.98
CA LEU A 115 -8.08 4.16 -3.86
C LEU A 115 -7.94 3.79 -5.33
N ILE A 116 -6.72 3.43 -5.75
CA ILE A 116 -6.46 3.01 -7.14
C ILE A 116 -7.26 1.76 -7.48
N GLY A 117 -7.44 0.84 -6.54
CA GLY A 117 -8.18 -0.40 -6.75
C GLY A 117 -9.67 -0.19 -7.08
N VAL A 118 -10.26 0.95 -6.71
CA VAL A 118 -11.63 1.31 -7.10
C VAL A 118 -11.73 1.56 -8.61
N GLU A 119 -10.75 2.24 -9.18
CA GLU A 119 -10.74 2.64 -10.59
C GLU A 119 -10.01 1.64 -11.49
N ASN A 120 -8.94 1.03 -10.98
CA ASN A 120 -8.05 0.14 -11.70
C ASN A 120 -7.53 -1.01 -10.79
N PRO A 121 -8.31 -2.10 -10.67
CA PRO A 121 -7.97 -3.22 -9.78
C PRO A 121 -6.72 -4.00 -10.22
N ASP A 122 -6.40 -4.01 -11.51
CA ASP A 122 -5.21 -4.69 -12.02
C ASP A 122 -3.93 -3.98 -11.57
N VAL A 123 -3.90 -2.64 -11.64
CA VAL A 123 -2.78 -1.82 -11.13
C VAL A 123 -2.62 -1.99 -9.62
N ALA A 124 -3.72 -1.95 -8.86
CA ALA A 124 -3.67 -2.18 -7.42
C ALA A 124 -3.12 -3.57 -7.06
N SER A 125 -3.50 -4.60 -7.82
CA SER A 125 -2.97 -5.96 -7.67
C SER A 125 -1.46 -6.02 -7.95
N SER A 126 -0.99 -5.38 -9.03
CA SER A 126 0.44 -5.28 -9.32
C SER A 126 1.21 -4.56 -8.22
N MET A 127 0.69 -3.46 -7.68
CA MET A 127 1.32 -2.73 -6.57
C MET A 127 1.40 -3.58 -5.30
N GLN A 128 0.35 -4.35 -5.00
CA GLN A 128 0.35 -5.29 -3.88
C GLN A 128 1.42 -6.39 -4.07
N ALA A 129 1.57 -6.91 -5.30
CA ALA A 129 2.63 -7.88 -5.62
C ALA A 129 4.04 -7.30 -5.44
N VAL A 130 4.26 -6.02 -5.76
CA VAL A 130 5.53 -5.31 -5.52
C VAL A 130 5.82 -5.24 -4.02
N VAL A 131 4.82 -4.94 -3.20
CA VAL A 131 4.93 -4.91 -1.74
C VAL A 131 5.28 -6.29 -1.18
N GLU A 132 4.61 -7.34 -1.64
CA GLU A 132 4.86 -8.72 -1.21
C GLU A 132 6.26 -9.21 -1.61
N ALA A 133 6.75 -8.79 -2.78
CA ALA A 133 8.10 -9.10 -3.25
C ALA A 133 9.22 -8.42 -2.45
N SER A 134 8.91 -7.51 -1.53
CA SER A 134 9.91 -6.86 -0.67
C SER A 134 10.46 -7.77 0.44
N ASP A 135 9.81 -8.92 0.70
CA ASP A 135 10.12 -9.85 1.78
C ASP A 135 10.15 -9.21 3.19
N ASP A 136 9.52 -8.03 3.36
CA ASP A 136 9.42 -7.33 4.64
C ASP A 136 8.02 -7.51 5.26
N PRO A 137 7.86 -8.39 6.27
CA PRO A 137 6.55 -8.68 6.84
C PRO A 137 5.94 -7.47 7.56
N THR A 138 6.76 -6.54 8.06
CA THR A 138 6.26 -5.33 8.73
C THR A 138 5.69 -4.35 7.71
N LEU A 139 6.37 -4.20 6.58
CA LEU A 139 5.88 -3.41 5.45
C LEU A 139 4.57 -3.98 4.92
N VAL A 140 4.51 -5.28 4.63
CA VAL A 140 3.31 -5.95 4.12
C VAL A 140 2.13 -5.79 5.10
N ALA A 141 2.36 -5.98 6.40
CA ALA A 141 1.31 -5.81 7.41
C ALA A 141 0.76 -4.38 7.46
N SER A 142 1.64 -3.36 7.47
CA SER A 142 1.20 -1.96 7.48
C SER A 142 0.52 -1.53 6.18
N VAL A 143 0.98 -2.01 5.01
CA VAL A 143 0.26 -1.79 3.73
C VAL A 143 -1.13 -2.42 3.79
N SER A 144 -1.24 -3.65 4.28
CA SER A 144 -2.53 -4.34 4.44
C SER A 144 -3.48 -3.56 5.37
N GLU A 145 -2.97 -3.04 6.49
CA GLU A 145 -3.73 -2.20 7.43
C GLU A 145 -4.24 -0.91 6.77
N GLY A 146 -3.38 -0.19 6.06
CA GLY A 146 -3.76 1.04 5.36
C GLY A 146 -4.81 0.78 4.27
N ASN A 147 -4.63 -0.30 3.50
CA ASN A 147 -5.58 -0.72 2.47
C ASN A 147 -6.95 -1.06 3.07
N ALA A 148 -6.98 -1.87 4.13
CA ALA A 148 -8.23 -2.22 4.81
C ALA A 148 -8.94 -1.00 5.40
N THR A 149 -8.19 -0.06 5.98
CA THR A 149 -8.73 1.17 6.57
C THR A 149 -9.35 2.05 5.50
N GLU A 150 -8.65 2.27 4.39
CA GLU A 150 -9.16 3.09 3.30
C GLU A 150 -10.34 2.41 2.58
N THR A 151 -10.28 1.09 2.36
CA THR A 151 -11.39 0.32 1.77
C THR A 151 -12.67 0.50 2.60
N LYS A 152 -12.57 0.37 3.92
CA LYS A 152 -13.70 0.63 4.84
C LYS A 152 -14.23 2.06 4.73
N SER A 153 -13.34 3.04 4.60
CA SER A 153 -13.72 4.44 4.39
C SER A 153 -14.50 4.63 3.08
N ILE A 154 -14.04 3.99 2.00
CA ILE A 154 -14.68 4.03 0.67
C ILE A 154 -16.05 3.32 0.67
N THR A 155 -16.15 2.14 1.29
CA THR A 155 -17.41 1.35 1.32
C THR A 155 -18.41 1.85 2.36
N GLY A 156 -18.01 2.80 3.21
CA GLY A 156 -18.83 3.29 4.32
C GLY A 156 -18.91 2.30 5.50
N GLU A 157 -18.16 1.19 5.45
CA GLU A 157 -18.04 0.19 6.52
C GLU A 157 -17.13 0.69 7.65
N GLY A 158 -17.56 1.77 8.29
CA GLY A 158 -16.81 2.48 9.34
C GLY A 158 -17.56 3.69 9.88
N VAL A 159 -18.59 4.15 9.17
CA VAL A 159 -19.63 5.01 9.75
C VAL A 159 -20.59 4.11 10.51
N SER A 160 -20.14 3.62 11.67
CA SER A 160 -21.09 3.27 12.71
C SER A 160 -21.85 4.55 13.01
N ASP A 161 -23.13 4.52 12.69
CA ASP A 161 -24.15 5.42 13.22
C ASP A 161 -24.18 5.28 14.75
N GLU A 162 -23.13 5.74 15.44
CA GLU A 162 -23.11 5.98 16.89
C GLU A 162 -23.73 7.35 17.20
N SER A 163 -24.71 7.78 16.39
CA SER A 163 -25.74 8.75 16.77
C SER A 163 -27.05 8.06 17.15
N SER A 164 -26.99 6.82 17.64
CA SER A 164 -27.98 6.36 18.62
C SER A 164 -27.48 6.70 20.02
N GLU A 165 -27.38 7.99 20.33
CA GLU A 165 -27.35 8.43 21.73
C GLU A 165 -28.58 7.83 22.43
N ALA A 166 -28.30 6.94 23.36
CA ALA A 166 -29.24 6.55 24.39
C ALA A 166 -29.57 7.79 25.21
N VAL A 167 -30.65 8.49 24.83
CA VAL A 167 -31.32 9.43 25.71
C VAL A 167 -32.17 8.62 26.67
N ASP A 168 -31.52 8.09 27.71
CA ASP A 168 -32.19 7.74 28.96
C ASP A 168 -32.46 9.06 29.68
N ASP A 169 -33.55 9.72 29.27
CA ASP A 169 -34.21 10.69 30.13
C ASP A 169 -35.64 10.20 30.33
N ALA A 170 -35.92 9.83 31.57
CA ALA A 170 -37.24 9.50 32.01
C ALA A 170 -38.20 10.66 31.71
N ASN A 171 -39.45 10.29 31.42
CA ASN A 171 -40.66 11.09 31.65
C ASN A 171 -41.08 12.03 30.50
N GLU A 172 -41.94 11.55 29.60
CA GLU A 172 -43.33 12.01 29.46
C GLU A 172 -44.00 11.38 28.23
N ASN A 173 -45.07 10.62 28.46
CA ASN A 173 -46.03 10.21 27.43
C ASN A 173 -46.67 11.48 26.82
N ASP A 174 -46.26 11.89 25.63
CA ASP A 174 -47.13 12.66 24.74
C ASP A 174 -47.58 11.77 23.59
N THR A 175 -48.74 11.14 23.81
CA THR A 175 -49.50 10.42 22.80
C THR A 175 -50.44 11.39 22.10
N THR A 176 -49.92 12.26 21.24
CA THR A 176 -50.73 13.01 20.28
C THR A 176 -50.68 12.31 18.91
N PRO A 177 -51.74 11.62 18.48
CA PRO A 177 -51.83 11.08 17.14
C PRO A 177 -52.11 12.22 16.16
N GLU A 178 -51.12 12.60 15.36
CA GLU A 178 -51.33 13.46 14.19
C GLU A 178 -52.11 12.65 13.13
N SER A 179 -53.40 12.97 13.00
CA SER A 179 -54.32 12.35 12.04
C SER A 179 -53.96 12.79 10.60
N PRO A 180 -53.91 11.89 9.61
CA PRO A 180 -53.65 12.29 8.23
C PRO A 180 -54.83 13.09 7.68
N ALA A 181 -54.55 14.28 7.15
CA ALA A 181 -55.51 15.08 6.40
C ALA A 181 -55.96 14.28 5.15
N SER A 182 -57.26 14.01 5.06
CA SER A 182 -57.84 13.32 3.90
C SER A 182 -57.76 14.20 2.65
N PRO A 183 -57.39 13.66 1.48
CA PRO A 183 -57.54 14.35 0.21
C PRO A 183 -59.01 14.34 -0.24
N ASN A 184 -59.43 15.49 -0.75
CA ASN A 184 -60.76 15.78 -1.31
C ASN A 184 -60.95 15.09 -2.68
#